data_AF-A0A8E2JM52-F1
#
_entry.id   AF-A0A8E2JM52-F1
#
_cell.length_a   1.000
_cell.length_b   1.000
_cell.length_c   1.000
_cell.angle_alpha   90.00
_cell.angle_beta   90.00
_cell.angle_gamma   90.00
#
_symmetry.space_group_name_H-M   'P 1'
#
loop_
_entity.id
_entity.type
_entity.pdbx_description
1 polymer ?
#
loop_
_entity_poly.entity_id
_entity_poly.type
_entity_poly.pdbx_seq_one_letter_code
_entity_poly.pdbx_strand_id
1 'polypeptide(L)'
;MAPSNRNLALASKIATLRLKIAPIICVTSGVPHPAFPNTMLAFWLLTEAQLDTMARYYSQSTPSKYTFMYPRTMGWDKAFLAVSRKDQAADDDRHVLSAADRIAIKRRKFAKFIGMRGCETPEWETQAHIRILERRIIRSLEEEETDVKWI
;
A
#
# COMPACT_ATOMS: atom_id res chain seq x y z
N MET A 1 -9.77 26.14 -27.40
CA MET A 1 -10.66 25.06 -26.88
C MET A 1 -9.84 24.13 -26.00
N ALA A 2 -10.35 23.76 -24.82
CA ALA A 2 -9.66 22.81 -23.94
C ALA A 2 -9.62 21.41 -24.58
N PRO A 3 -8.54 20.61 -24.39
CA PRO A 3 -8.42 19.26 -24.96
C PRO A 3 -9.58 18.33 -24.58
N SER A 4 -10.13 18.52 -23.38
CA SER A 4 -11.30 17.78 -22.88
C SER A 4 -12.55 17.94 -23.75
N ASN A 5 -12.70 19.06 -24.46
CA ASN A 5 -13.89 19.31 -25.29
C ASN A 5 -13.86 18.54 -26.61
N ARG A 6 -12.71 17.96 -26.98
CA ARG A 6 -12.52 17.20 -28.21
C ARG A 6 -12.60 15.69 -28.00
N ASN A 7 -12.42 15.20 -26.76
CA ASN A 7 -12.39 13.78 -26.44
C ASN A 7 -13.26 13.48 -25.20
N LEU A 8 -14.39 12.81 -25.44
CA LEU A 8 -15.37 12.45 -24.41
C LEU A 8 -14.80 11.50 -23.34
N ALA A 9 -13.88 10.60 -23.72
CA ALA A 9 -13.22 9.69 -22.78
C ALA A 9 -12.31 10.46 -21.82
N LEU A 10 -11.56 11.44 -22.34
CA LEU A 10 -10.74 12.34 -21.52
C LEU A 10 -11.61 13.18 -20.58
N ALA A 11 -12.71 13.75 -21.08
CA ALA A 11 -13.64 14.52 -20.26
C ALA A 11 -14.21 13.68 -19.10
N SER A 12 -14.65 12.45 -19.38
CA SER A 12 -15.17 11.50 -18.38
C SER A 12 -14.11 11.14 -17.33
N LYS A 13 -12.85 10.94 -17.76
CA LYS A 13 -11.74 10.67 -16.84
C LYS A 13 -11.44 11.88 -15.95
N ILE A 14 -11.43 13.09 -16.50
CA ILE A 14 -11.25 14.33 -15.72
C ILE A 14 -12.39 14.50 -14.71
N ALA A 15 -13.63 14.24 -15.10
CA ALA A 15 -14.76 14.28 -14.17
C ALA A 15 -14.58 13.31 -13.01
N THR A 16 -14.13 12.08 -13.29
CA THR A 16 -13.79 11.08 -12.26
C THR A 16 -12.66 11.56 -11.35
N LEU A 17 -11.61 12.14 -11.92
CA LEU A 17 -10.45 12.66 -11.18
C LEU A 17 -10.80 13.86 -10.27
N ARG A 18 -11.86 14.60 -10.60
CA ARG A 18 -12.38 15.72 -9.81
C ARG A 18 -13.28 15.31 -8.64
N LEU A 19 -13.69 14.04 -8.56
CA LEU A 19 -14.52 13.55 -7.45
C LEU A 19 -13.82 13.82 -6.11
N LYS A 20 -14.56 14.39 -5.16
CA LYS A 20 -14.06 14.69 -3.82
C LYS A 20 -14.06 13.43 -2.95
N ILE A 21 -13.06 13.32 -2.10
CA ILE A 21 -12.92 12.24 -1.11
C ILE A 21 -13.11 12.85 0.28
N ALA A 22 -14.00 12.27 1.08
CA ALA A 22 -14.22 12.70 2.45
C ALA A 22 -13.06 12.20 3.35
N PRO A 23 -12.52 13.07 4.24
CA PRO A 23 -11.40 12.69 5.09
C PRO A 23 -11.80 11.75 6.22
N ILE A 24 -10.94 10.76 6.50
CA ILE A 24 -11.02 9.97 7.74
C ILE A 24 -10.36 10.76 8.87
N ILE A 25 -11.04 10.80 10.01
CA ILE A 25 -10.57 11.47 11.22
C ILE A 25 -9.74 10.48 12.04
N CYS A 26 -8.62 10.93 12.59
CA CYS A 26 -7.85 10.10 13.52
C CYS A 26 -8.55 10.01 14.88
N VAL A 27 -8.64 8.79 15.40
CA VAL A 27 -9.31 8.48 16.67
C VAL A 27 -8.71 9.21 17.87
N THR A 28 -7.39 9.49 17.85
CA THR A 28 -6.71 10.14 18.97
C THR A 28 -6.73 11.66 18.91
N SER A 29 -6.51 12.25 17.73
CA SER A 29 -6.38 13.70 17.56
C SER A 29 -7.68 14.39 17.15
N GLY A 30 -8.68 13.65 16.65
CA GLY A 30 -9.91 14.24 16.13
C GLY A 30 -9.74 15.04 14.84
N VAL A 31 -8.55 15.03 14.22
CA VAL A 31 -8.27 15.75 12.97
C VAL A 31 -7.75 14.79 11.88
N PRO A 32 -8.05 15.06 10.60
CA PRO A 32 -7.53 14.25 9.50
C PRO A 32 -6.04 14.48 9.29
N HIS A 33 -5.37 13.53 8.63
CA HIS A 33 -3.97 13.69 8.26
C HIS A 33 -3.79 14.89 7.31
N PRO A 34 -2.76 15.73 7.46
CA PRO A 34 -2.57 16.95 6.64
C PRO A 34 -2.42 16.66 5.14
N ALA A 35 -1.83 15.51 4.79
CA ALA A 35 -1.69 15.06 3.40
C ALA A 35 -2.87 14.19 2.90
N PHE A 36 -4.01 14.16 3.60
CA PHE A 36 -5.15 13.36 3.17
C PHE A 36 -5.66 13.85 1.79
N PRO A 37 -5.88 12.97 0.81
CA PRO A 37 -6.30 13.38 -0.52
C PRO A 37 -7.73 13.92 -0.52
N ASN A 38 -7.92 15.15 -0.96
CA ASN A 38 -9.24 15.79 -1.06
C ASN A 38 -10.00 15.41 -2.35
N THR A 39 -9.30 14.86 -3.34
CA THR A 39 -9.83 14.50 -4.66
C THR A 39 -9.25 13.19 -5.13
N MET A 40 -9.93 12.54 -6.08
CA MET A 40 -9.45 11.32 -6.72
C MET A 40 -8.10 11.54 -7.42
N LEU A 41 -7.88 12.70 -8.06
CA LEU A 41 -6.59 13.07 -8.61
C LEU A 41 -5.50 13.10 -7.53
N ALA A 42 -5.74 13.80 -6.42
CA ALA A 42 -4.77 13.88 -5.33
C ALA A 42 -4.44 12.48 -4.76
N PHE A 43 -5.43 11.59 -4.68
CA PHE A 43 -5.23 10.20 -4.27
C PHE A 43 -4.26 9.45 -5.21
N TRP A 44 -4.43 9.58 -6.54
CA TRP A 44 -3.54 8.93 -7.52
C TRP A 44 -2.12 9.51 -7.55
N LEU A 45 -1.93 10.72 -7.00
CA LEU A 45 -0.63 11.38 -6.89
C LEU A 45 0.08 11.11 -5.56
N LEU A 46 -0.55 10.38 -4.63
CA LEU A 46 0.06 10.05 -3.34
C LEU A 46 1.37 9.27 -3.52
N THR A 47 2.43 9.75 -2.86
CA THR A 47 3.72 9.07 -2.82
C THR A 47 3.71 7.93 -1.82
N GLU A 48 4.68 7.04 -1.95
CA GLU A 48 4.89 5.95 -0.99
C GLU A 48 5.11 6.47 0.44
N ALA A 49 5.94 7.50 0.61
CA ALA A 49 6.21 8.10 1.92
C ALA A 49 4.97 8.73 2.55
N GLN A 50 4.10 9.37 1.74
CA GLN A 50 2.83 9.91 2.22
C GLN A 50 1.90 8.81 2.70
N LEU A 51 1.81 7.70 1.96
CA LEU A 51 1.02 6.53 2.34
C LEU A 51 1.52 5.90 3.65
N ASP A 52 2.83 5.71 3.81
CA ASP A 52 3.41 5.16 5.04
C ASP A 52 3.18 6.07 6.25
N THR A 53 3.25 7.39 6.04
CA THR A 53 2.97 8.37 7.10
C THR A 53 1.50 8.31 7.52
N MET A 54 0.58 8.22 6.56
CA MET A 54 -0.85 8.04 6.86
C MET A 54 -1.14 6.71 7.56
N ALA A 55 -0.52 5.61 7.12
CA ALA A 55 -0.68 4.31 7.77
C ALA A 55 -0.19 4.34 9.22
N ARG A 56 0.91 5.06 9.51
CA ARG A 56 1.37 5.28 10.89
C ARG A 56 0.41 6.16 11.68
N TYR A 57 -0.05 7.27 11.09
CA TYR A 57 -0.94 8.24 11.73
C TYR A 57 -2.26 7.60 12.20
N TYR A 58 -2.86 6.73 11.39
CA TYR A 58 -4.09 6.00 11.74
C TYR A 58 -3.86 4.72 12.56
N SER A 59 -2.67 4.53 13.16
CA SER A 59 -2.31 3.31 13.90
C SER A 59 -2.48 2.02 13.08
N GLN A 60 -2.30 2.07 11.76
CA GLN A 60 -2.48 0.93 10.87
C GLN A 60 -1.16 0.22 10.54
N SER A 61 -0.03 0.93 10.54
CA SER A 61 1.31 0.34 10.29
C SER A 61 1.91 -0.32 11.52
N THR A 62 1.61 0.20 12.71
CA THR A 62 2.03 -0.39 13.99
C THR A 62 0.76 -0.54 14.80
N PRO A 63 0.10 -1.71 14.73
CA PRO A 63 -1.18 -1.90 15.37
C PRO A 63 -1.13 -1.56 16.86
N SER A 64 -2.17 -0.91 17.35
CA SER A 64 -2.38 -0.50 18.74
C SER A 64 -3.85 -0.70 19.11
N LYS A 65 -4.24 -0.35 20.34
CA LYS A 65 -5.65 -0.36 20.77
C LYS A 65 -6.57 0.46 19.86
N TYR A 66 -6.04 1.45 19.13
CA TYR A 66 -6.83 2.31 18.23
C TYR A 66 -7.06 1.72 16.84
N THR A 67 -6.31 0.68 16.42
CA THR A 67 -6.35 0.13 15.05
C THR A 67 -7.74 -0.36 14.68
N PHE A 68 -8.40 -1.04 15.61
CA PHE A 68 -9.72 -1.63 15.42
C PHE A 68 -10.88 -0.67 15.71
N MET A 69 -10.59 0.58 16.10
CA MET A 69 -11.61 1.62 16.28
C MET A 69 -12.01 2.30 14.97
N TYR A 70 -11.30 2.01 13.88
CA TYR A 70 -11.68 2.45 12.54
C TYR A 70 -12.65 1.45 11.89
N PRO A 71 -13.57 1.89 11.01
CA PRO A 71 -14.54 1.00 10.34
C PRO A 71 -13.90 -0.16 9.57
N ARG A 72 -12.66 0.02 9.11
CA ARG A 72 -11.82 -1.01 8.50
C ARG A 72 -10.36 -0.82 8.89
N THR A 73 -9.60 -1.91 8.83
CA THR A 73 -8.13 -1.90 8.97
C THR A 73 -7.45 -1.95 7.60
N MET A 74 -6.25 -1.37 7.47
CA MET A 74 -5.48 -1.41 6.21
C MET A 74 -4.78 -2.76 5.95
N GLY A 75 -4.47 -3.54 6.99
CA GLY A 75 -3.62 -4.73 6.89
C GLY A 75 -2.22 -4.38 6.37
N TRP A 76 -1.58 -3.40 7.01
CA TRP A 76 -0.30 -2.81 6.59
C TRP A 76 0.88 -3.66 7.06
N ASP A 77 1.18 -4.72 6.32
CA ASP A 77 2.32 -5.60 6.61
C ASP A 77 3.64 -4.91 6.22
N LYS A 78 4.38 -4.45 7.23
CA LYS A 78 5.68 -3.79 7.04
C LYS A 78 6.74 -4.69 6.45
N ALA A 79 6.71 -6.00 6.74
CA ALA A 79 7.72 -6.92 6.26
C ALA A 79 7.54 -7.16 4.75
N PHE A 80 6.29 -7.40 4.33
CA PHE A 80 5.95 -7.54 2.91
C PHE A 80 6.13 -6.24 2.12
N LEU A 81 5.84 -5.09 2.73
CA LEU A 81 5.94 -3.77 2.09
C LEU A 81 7.31 -3.08 2.29
N ALA A 82 8.32 -3.81 2.76
CA ALA A 82 9.65 -3.26 2.97
C ALA A 82 10.33 -2.94 1.63
N VAL A 83 11.16 -1.89 1.64
CA VAL A 83 12.07 -1.55 0.52
C VAL A 83 13.26 -2.51 0.56
N SER A 84 13.73 -3.00 -0.59
CA SER A 84 14.94 -3.81 -0.61
C SER A 84 16.11 -2.91 -0.25
N ARG A 85 16.93 -3.31 0.72
CA ARG A 85 18.18 -2.58 1.00
C ARG A 85 19.12 -2.57 -0.22
N LYS A 86 18.91 -3.47 -1.19
CA LYS A 86 19.62 -3.56 -2.47
C LYS A 86 19.03 -2.73 -3.61
N ASP A 87 18.00 -1.90 -3.41
CA ASP A 87 17.42 -1.04 -4.47
C ASP A 87 18.40 0.03 -5.04
N GLN A 88 19.67 0.05 -4.60
CA GLN A 88 20.76 0.87 -5.15
C GLN A 88 21.81 0.07 -5.96
N ALA A 89 21.74 -1.27 -6.00
CA ALA A 89 22.65 -2.10 -6.77
C ALA A 89 21.84 -3.08 -7.62
N ALA A 90 22.07 -3.05 -8.93
CA ALA A 90 21.41 -3.86 -9.95
C ALA A 90 21.70 -5.36 -9.79
N ASP A 91 21.15 -5.97 -8.74
CA ASP A 91 21.18 -7.41 -8.51
C ASP A 91 19.74 -7.93 -8.69
N ASP A 92 19.55 -8.89 -9.60
CA ASP A 92 18.28 -9.54 -10.00
C ASP A 92 17.74 -10.42 -8.87
N ASP A 93 17.73 -9.90 -7.64
CA ASP A 93 17.17 -10.58 -6.50
C ASP A 93 15.66 -10.32 -6.53
N ARG A 94 14.93 -11.14 -7.32
CA ARG A 94 13.46 -11.14 -7.54
C ARG A 94 12.64 -11.43 -6.28
N HIS A 95 13.16 -11.08 -5.11
CA HIS A 95 12.68 -11.42 -3.78
C HIS A 95 11.96 -10.24 -3.11
N VAL A 96 11.94 -9.06 -3.76
CA VAL A 96 11.31 -7.85 -3.24
C VAL A 96 10.34 -7.27 -4.26
N LEU A 97 9.25 -6.70 -3.78
CA LEU A 97 8.29 -5.97 -4.60
C LEU A 97 9.00 -4.82 -5.31
N SER A 98 8.76 -4.67 -6.61
CA SER A 98 9.19 -3.49 -7.34
C SER A 98 8.58 -2.23 -6.71
N ALA A 99 9.22 -1.07 -6.90
CA ALA A 99 8.68 0.19 -6.41
C ALA A 99 7.26 0.46 -6.92
N ALA A 100 6.97 0.07 -8.17
CA ALA A 100 5.66 0.19 -8.79
C ALA A 100 4.61 -0.72 -8.12
N ASP A 101 4.95 -1.98 -7.86
CA ASP A 101 4.04 -2.92 -7.21
C ASP A 101 3.75 -2.49 -5.77
N ARG A 102 4.80 -2.06 -5.05
CA ARG A 102 4.69 -1.64 -3.66
C ARG A 102 3.79 -0.42 -3.50
N ILE A 103 3.95 0.61 -4.35
CA ILE A 103 3.06 1.78 -4.31
C ILE A 103 1.63 1.40 -4.72
N ALA A 104 1.44 0.50 -5.69
CA ALA A 104 0.11 0.03 -6.10
C ALA A 104 -0.61 -0.69 -4.95
N ILE A 105 0.07 -1.59 -4.25
CA ILE A 105 -0.46 -2.32 -3.09
C ILE A 105 -0.78 -1.35 -1.95
N LYS A 106 0.14 -0.43 -1.62
CA LYS A 106 -0.06 0.59 -0.59
C LYS A 106 -1.28 1.47 -0.87
N ARG A 107 -1.42 1.94 -2.12
CA ARG A 107 -2.60 2.72 -2.56
C ARG A 107 -3.88 1.91 -2.46
N ARG A 108 -3.90 0.66 -2.90
CA ARG A 108 -5.07 -0.22 -2.80
C ARG A 108 -5.50 -0.45 -1.36
N LYS A 109 -4.56 -0.77 -0.46
CA LYS A 109 -4.83 -0.94 0.99
C LYS A 109 -5.38 0.34 1.60
N PHE A 110 -4.80 1.50 1.26
CA PHE A 110 -5.30 2.80 1.72
C PHE A 110 -6.70 3.11 1.16
N ALA A 111 -6.94 2.86 -0.13
CA ALA A 111 -8.24 3.04 -0.78
C ALA A 111 -9.34 2.20 -0.10
N LYS A 112 -9.05 0.93 0.19
CA LYS A 112 -9.96 0.03 0.91
C LYS A 112 -10.26 0.53 2.33
N PHE A 113 -9.27 1.12 3.00
CA PHE A 113 -9.43 1.73 4.32
C PHE A 113 -10.32 2.98 4.30
N ILE A 114 -10.21 3.83 3.27
CA ILE A 114 -11.07 5.01 3.10
C ILE A 114 -12.44 4.70 2.47
N GLY A 115 -12.79 3.41 2.33
CA GLY A 115 -14.11 2.97 1.87
C GLY A 115 -14.33 2.99 0.35
N MET A 116 -13.27 3.07 -0.46
CA MET A 116 -13.38 2.96 -1.91
C MET A 116 -13.76 1.53 -2.33
N ARG A 117 -14.64 1.44 -3.33
CA ARG A 117 -15.07 0.16 -3.93
C ARG A 117 -14.11 -0.28 -5.03
N GLY A 118 -14.07 -1.59 -5.28
CA GLY A 118 -13.21 -2.18 -6.33
C GLY A 118 -11.73 -2.26 -5.94
N CYS A 119 -11.40 -2.15 -4.65
CA CYS A 119 -10.04 -2.23 -4.13
C CYS A 119 -9.69 -3.62 -3.57
N GLU A 120 -10.33 -4.66 -4.12
CA GLU A 120 -10.05 -6.04 -3.73
C GLU A 120 -8.63 -6.45 -4.10
N THR A 121 -8.06 -7.35 -3.31
CA THR A 121 -6.69 -7.83 -3.52
C THR A 121 -6.64 -8.60 -4.85
N PRO A 122 -5.87 -8.12 -5.84
CA PRO A 122 -5.76 -8.80 -7.12
C PRO A 122 -4.94 -10.09 -7.00
N GLU A 123 -5.14 -11.03 -7.91
CA GLU A 123 -4.50 -12.34 -7.89
C GLU A 123 -2.97 -12.26 -7.87
N TRP A 124 -2.38 -11.38 -8.67
CA TRP A 124 -0.93 -11.21 -8.74
C TRP A 124 -0.33 -10.79 -7.39
N GLU A 125 -1.06 -10.02 -6.58
CA GLU A 125 -0.62 -9.59 -5.24
C GLU A 125 -0.64 -10.79 -4.30
N THR A 126 -1.70 -11.60 -4.35
CA THR A 126 -1.79 -12.85 -3.59
C THR A 126 -0.65 -13.80 -3.97
N GLN A 127 -0.38 -13.98 -5.27
CA GLN A 127 0.74 -14.78 -5.76
C GLN A 127 2.09 -14.21 -5.34
N ALA A 128 2.25 -12.88 -5.30
CA ALA A 128 3.47 -12.26 -4.77
C ALA A 128 3.65 -12.55 -3.27
N HIS A 129 2.56 -12.54 -2.50
CA HIS A 129 2.59 -12.87 -1.08
C HIS A 129 2.99 -14.33 -0.85
N ILE A 130 2.37 -15.27 -1.58
CA ILE A 130 2.71 -16.70 -1.54
C ILE A 130 4.19 -16.91 -1.87
N ARG A 131 4.66 -16.34 -2.98
CA ARG A 131 6.07 -16.47 -3.41
C ARG A 131 7.06 -15.96 -2.35
N ILE A 132 6.75 -14.85 -1.68
CA ILE A 132 7.62 -14.33 -0.61
C ILE A 132 7.58 -15.23 0.63
N LEU A 133 6.42 -15.76 0.99
CA LEU A 133 6.26 -16.69 2.12
C LEU A 133 6.99 -18.02 1.89
N GLU A 134 6.79 -18.65 0.74
CA GLU A 134 7.45 -19.90 0.36
C GLU A 134 8.98 -19.79 0.51
N ARG A 135 9.55 -18.68 0.04
CA ARG A 135 11.00 -18.46 0.12
C ARG A 135 11.48 -18.19 1.55
N ARG A 136 10.67 -17.52 2.37
CA ARG A 136 10.99 -17.33 3.79
C ARG A 136 11.03 -18.67 4.52
N ILE A 137 10.12 -19.57 4.19
CA ILE A 137 10.11 -20.94 4.74
C ILE A 137 11.36 -21.69 4.30
N ILE A 138 11.68 -21.71 2.99
CA ILE A 138 12.86 -22.41 2.47
C ILE A 138 14.14 -21.93 3.17
N ARG A 139 14.33 -20.61 3.32
CA ARG A 139 15.49 -20.06 4.02
C ARG A 139 15.56 -20.50 5.49
N SER A 140 14.42 -20.50 6.18
CA SER A 140 14.35 -20.95 7.57
C SER A 140 14.78 -22.42 7.69
N LEU A 141 14.38 -23.27 6.73
CA LEU A 141 14.76 -24.68 6.69
C LEU A 141 16.25 -24.87 6.41
N GLU A 142 16.83 -24.09 5.50
CA GLU A 142 18.27 -24.11 5.21
C GLU A 142 19.10 -23.70 6.43
N GLU A 143 18.68 -22.65 7.14
CA GLU A 143 19.31 -22.20 8.39
C GLU A 143 19.25 -23.30 9.46
N GLU A 144 18.09 -23.92 9.67
CA GLU A 144 17.92 -25.05 10.60
C GLU A 144 18.76 -26.27 10.21
N GLU A 145 18.84 -26.63 8.92
CA GLU A 145 19.68 -27.74 8.45
C GLU A 145 21.16 -27.47 8.70
N THR A 146 21.61 -26.22 8.50
CA THR A 146 22.99 -25.85 8.82
C THR A 146 23.30 -25.95 10.31
N ASP A 147 22.39 -25.49 11.17
CA ASP A 147 22.59 -25.56 12.63
C ASP A 147 22.64 -27.01 13.13
N VAL A 148 21.77 -27.89 12.61
CA VAL A 148 21.77 -29.32 12.94
C VAL A 148 23.06 -30.01 12.47
N LYS A 149 23.63 -29.59 11.33
CA LYS A 149 24.85 -30.18 10.78
C LYS A 149 26.12 -29.85 11.59
N TRP A 150 26.07 -28.84 12.45
CA TRP A 150 27.19 -28.40 13.30
C TRP A 150 27.05 -28.81 14.79
N ILE A 151 26.05 -29.64 15.12
CA ILE A 151 25.85 -30.29 16.44
C ILE A 151 26.30 -31.75 16.36
#